data_AF-A0A9Y2IGE8-F1
#
_entry.id   AF-A0A9Y2IGE8-F1
#
_cell.length_a   1.000
_cell.length_b   1.000
_cell.length_c   1.000
_cell.angle_alpha   90.00
_cell.angle_beta   90.00
_cell.angle_gamma   90.00
#
_symmetry.space_group_name_H-M   'P 1'
#
loop_
_entity.id
_entity.type
_entity.pdbx_description
1 polymer ?
#
loop_
_entity_poly.entity_id
_entity_poly.type
_entity_poly.pdbx_seq_one_letter_code
_entity_poly.pdbx_strand_id
1 'polypeptide(L)' 'MAKPTPLQMRNALAAVLMAAGFIWNVVTGGPWWLGAIFAVGTLLSCASIYLNRPGAKS' A
#
# COMPACT_ATOMS: atom_id res chain seq x y z
N MET A 1 -22.79 -3.67 3.57
CA MET A 1 -21.44 -3.06 3.59
C MET A 1 -21.33 -2.11 2.40
N ALA A 2 -21.00 -0.84 2.64
CA ALA A 2 -20.81 0.13 1.55
C ALA A 2 -19.74 -0.41 0.58
N LYS A 3 -20.02 -0.37 -0.72
CA LYS A 3 -19.11 -0.89 -1.75
C LYS A 3 -17.77 -0.14 -1.64
N PRO A 4 -16.62 -0.82 -1.60
CA PRO A 4 -15.32 -0.16 -1.61
C PRO A 4 -15.25 0.77 -2.83
N THR A 5 -14.79 2.01 -2.63
CA THR A 5 -14.66 2.94 -3.76
C THR A 5 -13.53 2.48 -4.69
N PRO A 6 -13.59 2.79 -6.00
CA PRO A 6 -12.52 2.44 -6.94
C PRO A 6 -11.14 2.93 -6.49
N LEU A 7 -11.10 4.06 -5.79
CA LEU A 7 -9.89 4.64 -5.18
C LEU A 7 -9.31 3.74 -4.08
N GLN A 8 -10.15 3.23 -3.17
CA GLN A 8 -9.72 2.31 -2.13
C GLN A 8 -9.21 1.00 -2.72
N MET A 9 -9.87 0.48 -3.76
CA MET A 9 -9.44 -0.75 -4.42
C MET A 9 -8.07 -0.61 -5.08
N ARG A 10 -7.83 0.51 -5.78
CA ARG A 10 -6.51 0.84 -6.35
C ARG A 10 -5.43 0.89 -5.28
N ASN A 11 -5.69 1.57 -4.18
CA ASN A 11 -4.68 1.73 -3.14
C ASN A 11 -4.46 0.44 -2.35
N ALA A 12 -5.49 -0.39 -2.18
CA ALA A 12 -5.33 -1.74 -1.63
C ALA A 12 -4.43 -2.60 -2.53
N LEU A 13 -4.67 -2.58 -3.85
CA LEU A 13 -3.82 -3.27 -4.81
C LEU A 13 -2.36 -2.77 -4.75
N ALA A 14 -2.18 -1.44 -4.72
CA ALA A 14 -0.86 -0.83 -4.61
C ALA A 14 -0.12 -1.25 -3.32
N ALA A 15 -0.82 -1.27 -2.18
CA ALA A 15 -0.25 -1.71 -0.91
C ALA A 15 0.24 -3.18 -0.99
N VAL A 16 -0.57 -4.07 -1.58
CA VAL A 16 -0.21 -5.47 -1.77
C VAL A 16 1.00 -5.63 -2.68
N LEU A 17 1.02 -4.93 -3.82
CA LEU A 17 2.13 -4.99 -4.77
C LEU A 17 3.44 -4.45 -4.18
N MET A 18 3.36 -3.36 -3.43
CA MET A 18 4.53 -2.78 -2.75
C MET A 18 5.06 -3.71 -1.66
N ALA A 19 4.18 -4.33 -0.85
CA ALA A 19 4.59 -5.31 0.14
C ALA A 19 5.23 -6.56 -0.49
N ALA A 20 4.66 -7.06 -1.60
CA ALA A 20 5.25 -8.16 -2.36
C ALA A 20 6.62 -7.78 -2.94
N GLY A 21 6.77 -6.58 -3.50
CA GLY A 21 8.03 -6.04 -3.99
C GLY A 21 9.09 -5.90 -2.89
N PHE A 22 8.68 -5.48 -1.69
CA PHE A 22 9.56 -5.43 -0.52
C PHE A 22 10.08 -6.82 -0.16
N ILE A 23 9.19 -7.81 -0.03
CA ILE A 23 9.56 -9.19 0.31
C ILE A 23 10.50 -9.76 -0.77
N TRP A 24 10.17 -9.56 -2.05
CA TRP A 24 11.02 -9.99 -3.15
C TRP A 24 12.42 -9.36 -3.08
N ASN A 25 12.51 -8.06 -2.81
CA ASN A 25 13.78 -7.35 -2.67
C ASN A 25 14.61 -7.92 -1.50
N VAL A 26 13.99 -8.23 -0.37
CA VAL A 26 14.67 -8.85 0.78
C VAL A 26 15.17 -10.26 0.43
N VAL A 27 14.33 -11.09 -0.19
CA VAL A 27 14.68 -12.48 -0.55
C VAL A 27 15.81 -12.54 -1.59
N THR A 28 15.81 -11.62 -2.55
CA THR A 28 16.83 -11.58 -3.62
C THR A 28 18.12 -10.85 -3.22
N GLY A 29 18.21 -10.34 -1.99
CA GLY A 29 19.36 -9.55 -1.54
C GLY A 29 19.51 -8.23 -2.29
N GLY A 30 18.39 -7.67 -2.76
CA GLY A 30 18.37 -6.43 -3.50
C GLY A 30 18.81 -5.21 -2.67
N PRO A 31 19.13 -4.08 -3.33
CA PRO A 31 19.57 -2.87 -2.65
C PRO A 31 18.63 -2.41 -1.52
N TRP A 32 19.21 -1.98 -0.40
CA TRP A 32 18.45 -1.56 0.78
C TRP A 32 17.51 -0.38 0.50
N TRP A 33 17.90 0.52 -0.41
CA TRP A 33 17.12 1.71 -0.76
C TRP A 33 15.82 1.36 -1.52
N LEU A 34 15.81 0.26 -2.30
CA LEU A 34 14.58 -0.25 -2.92
C LEU A 34 13.60 -0.74 -1.85
N GLY A 35 14.11 -1.41 -0.81
CA GLY A 35 13.32 -1.80 0.35
C GLY A 35 12.65 -0.59 1.03
N ALA A 36 13.39 0.52 1.19
CA ALA A 36 12.82 1.75 1.76
C ALA A 36 11.70 2.32 0.87
N ILE A 37 11.86 2.33 -0.45
CA ILE A 37 10.83 2.81 -1.39
C ILE A 37 9.56 1.95 -1.30
N PHE A 38 9.70 0.62 -1.32
CA PHE A 38 8.55 -0.28 -1.21
C PHE A 38 7.85 -0.14 0.15
N ALA A 39 8.60 0.00 1.24
CA ALA A 39 8.04 0.21 2.56
C ALA A 39 7.24 1.53 2.65
N VAL A 40 7.80 2.63 2.15
CA VAL A 40 7.12 3.94 2.10
C VAL A 40 5.88 3.88 1.21
N GLY A 41 5.97 3.28 0.02
CA GLY A 41 4.83 3.11 -0.89
C GLY A 41 3.69 2.31 -0.27
N THR A 42 4.03 1.25 0.50
CA THR A 42 3.06 0.46 1.26
C THR A 42 2.37 1.31 2.32
N LEU A 43 3.13 2.04 3.13
CA LEU A 43 2.59 2.90 4.20
C LEU A 43 1.67 3.99 3.66
N LEU A 44 2.08 4.69 2.60
CA LEU A 44 1.26 5.73 1.97
C LEU A 44 -0.05 5.17 1.40
N SER A 45 0.00 3.99 0.79
CA SER A 45 -1.18 3.33 0.26
C SER A 45 -2.16 2.95 1.38
N CYS A 46 -1.66 2.37 2.48
CA CYS A 46 -2.45 2.06 3.67
C CYS A 46 -3.04 3.31 4.33
N ALA A 47 -2.23 4.36 4.52
CA ALA A 47 -2.68 5.62 5.08
C ALA A 47 -3.80 6.24 4.24
N SER A 48 -3.68 6.19 2.91
CA SER A 48 -4.72 6.68 2.01
C SER A 48 -6.02 5.89 2.10
N ILE A 49 -5.96 4.55 2.24
CA ILE A 49 -7.15 3.72 2.49
C ILE A 49 -7.82 4.11 3.80
N TYR A 50 -7.03 4.32 4.85
CA TYR A 50 -7.51 4.69 6.17
C TYR A 50 -8.20 6.06 6.17
N LEU A 51 -7.58 7.06 5.54
CA LEU A 51 -8.12 8.43 5.45
C LEU A 51 -9.35 8.52 4.55
N ASN A 52 -9.44 7.70 3.49
CA ASN A 52 -10.55 7.71 2.54
C ASN A 52 -11.59 6.62 2.82
N ARG A 53 -11.64 6.08 4.05
CA ARG A 53 -12.63 5.06 4.40
C ARG A 53 -14.06 5.64 4.39
N PRO A 54 -15.07 4.89 3.89
CA PRO A 54 -16.46 5.31 3.97
C PRO A 54 -16.85 5.53 5.44
N GLY A 55 -17.26 6.75 5.77
CA GLY A 55 -17.54 7.19 7.15
C GLY A 55 -16.47 8.10 7.78
N ALA A 56 -15.35 8.40 7.10
CA ALA A 56 -14.37 9.36 7.59
C ALA A 56 -14.80 10.84 7.40
N LYS A 57 -15.82 11.10 6.57
CA LYS A 57 -16.44 12.43 6.45
C LYS A 57 -17.53 12.51 7.53
N SER A 58 -17.18 13.08 8.69
CA SER A 58 -18.14 13.58 9.67
C SER A 58 -18.62 14.97 9.28
#